data_AF-A0A933P304-F1
#
_entry.id   AF-A0A933P304-F1
#
_cell.length_a   1.000
_cell.length_b   1.000
_cell.length_c   1.000
_cell.angle_alpha   90.00
_cell.angle_beta   90.00
_cell.angle_gamma   90.00
#
_symmetry.space_group_name_H-M   'P 1'
#
loop_
_entity.id
_entity.type
_entity.pdbx_description
1 polymer ?
#
loop_
_entity_poly.entity_id
_entity_poly.type
_entity_poly.pdbx_seq_one_letter_code
_entity_poly.pdbx_strand_id
1 'polypeptide(L)'
;MLATFAVGQVLWSMLWFFLFVMWIMLIFSIIGDLFRDHETSGGMKVLWIILLFVLPFLGAFLYLIIRGKGMAERSMAQAKAQDAAVREYVQAAAGTGSGAAELQRLADLKASGAITDEEFAKMKAKVIG
;
A
#
# COMPACT_ATOMS: atom_id res chain seq x y z
N MET A 1 4.74 -21.85 45.70
CA MET A 1 5.76 -22.36 44.77
C MET A 1 5.17 -22.93 43.48
N LEU A 2 4.08 -23.73 43.49
CA LEU A 2 3.46 -24.30 42.29
C LEU A 2 2.96 -23.25 41.25
N ALA A 3 2.41 -22.12 41.71
CA ALA A 3 1.91 -21.07 40.80
C ALA A 3 3.02 -20.38 39.98
N THR A 4 4.21 -20.19 40.55
CA THR A 4 5.34 -19.53 39.87
C THR A 4 5.91 -20.40 38.75
N PHE A 5 5.99 -21.71 38.96
CA PHE A 5 6.39 -22.66 37.92
C PHE A 5 5.34 -22.75 36.80
N ALA A 6 4.05 -22.71 37.13
CA ALA A 6 2.98 -22.75 36.14
C ALA A 6 2.94 -21.51 35.23
N VAL A 7 3.04 -20.30 35.79
CA VAL A 7 3.00 -19.06 34.99
C VAL A 7 4.17 -18.99 34.00
N GLY A 8 5.39 -19.34 34.42
CA GLY A 8 6.56 -19.36 33.53
C GLY A 8 6.43 -20.38 32.40
N GLN A 9 5.97 -21.61 32.70
CA GLN A 9 5.76 -22.66 31.70
C GLN A 9 4.61 -22.36 30.73
N VAL A 10 3.54 -21.72 31.21
CA VAL A 10 2.43 -21.26 30.36
C VAL A 10 2.88 -20.15 29.42
N LEU A 11 3.63 -19.15 29.90
CA LEU A 11 4.19 -18.11 29.04
C LEU A 11 5.17 -18.69 28.01
N TRP A 12 6.03 -19.63 28.42
CA TRP A 12 6.99 -20.29 27.53
C TRP A 12 6.30 -21.13 26.45
N SER A 13 5.28 -21.91 26.80
CA SER A 13 4.49 -22.69 25.85
C SER A 13 3.68 -21.79 24.91
N MET A 14 3.11 -20.69 25.39
CA MET A 14 2.43 -19.71 24.55
C MET A 14 3.38 -19.02 23.58
N LEU A 15 4.61 -18.68 24.01
CA LEU A 15 5.64 -18.15 23.12
C LEU A 15 6.02 -19.17 22.04
N TRP A 16 6.27 -20.42 22.42
CA TRP A 16 6.56 -21.49 21.45
C TRP A 16 5.43 -21.72 20.46
N PHE A 17 4.18 -21.71 20.92
CA PHE A 17 3.01 -21.81 20.04
C PHE A 17 2.93 -20.62 19.08
N PHE A 18 3.13 -19.40 19.57
CA PHE A 18 3.15 -18.21 18.73
C PHE A 18 4.27 -18.27 17.68
N LEU A 19 5.48 -18.67 18.06
CA LEU A 19 6.61 -18.86 17.14
C LEU A 19 6.31 -19.96 16.11
N PHE A 20 5.66 -21.05 16.51
CA PHE A 20 5.23 -22.11 15.61
C PHE A 20 4.20 -21.61 14.59
N VAL A 21 3.18 -20.87 15.02
CA VAL A 21 2.18 -20.27 14.12
C VAL A 21 2.86 -19.27 13.17
N MET A 22 3.72 -18.40 13.69
CA MET A 22 4.51 -17.46 12.88
C MET A 22 5.38 -18.19 11.85
N TRP A 23 6.00 -19.30 12.26
CA TRP A 23 6.82 -20.14 11.39
C TRP A 23 6.01 -20.73 10.22
N ILE A 24 4.82 -21.27 10.50
CA ILE A 24 3.92 -21.77 9.47
C ILE A 24 3.46 -20.65 8.53
N MET A 25 3.09 -19.49 9.08
CA MET A 25 2.69 -18.32 8.29
C MET A 25 3.84 -17.84 7.38
N LEU A 26 5.08 -17.88 7.87
CA LEU A 26 6.27 -17.54 7.09
C LEU A 26 6.46 -18.49 5.89
N ILE A 27 6.36 -19.80 6.12
CA ILE A 27 6.45 -20.81 5.05
C ILE A 27 5.38 -20.55 3.98
N PHE A 28 4.11 -20.39 4.38
CA PHE A 28 3.03 -20.12 3.42
C PHE A 28 3.25 -18.81 2.66
N SER A 29 3.73 -17.77 3.33
CA SER A 29 4.06 -16.50 2.69
C SER A 29 5.16 -16.65 1.63
N ILE A 30 6.23 -17.41 1.94
CA ILE A 30 7.34 -17.64 1.01
C ILE A 30 6.87 -18.49 -0.17
N ILE A 31 6.10 -19.55 0.08
CA ILE A 31 5.52 -20.40 -0.97
C ILE A 31 4.61 -19.55 -1.88
N GLY A 32 3.72 -18.74 -1.31
CA GLY A 32 2.82 -17.88 -2.07
C GLY A 32 3.58 -16.87 -2.95
N ASP A 33 4.62 -16.23 -2.42
CA ASP A 33 5.45 -15.31 -3.19
C ASP A 33 6.22 -16.02 -4.33
N LEU A 34 6.73 -17.23 -4.06
CA LEU A 34 7.40 -18.08 -5.05
C LEU A 34 6.46 -18.51 -6.19
N PHE A 35 5.18 -18.77 -5.89
CA PHE A 35 4.19 -19.09 -6.92
C PHE A 35 3.74 -17.86 -7.71
N ARG A 36 3.63 -16.69 -7.07
CA ARG A 36 3.27 -15.42 -7.72
C ARG A 36 4.36 -14.91 -8.67
N ASP A 37 5.61 -15.31 -8.47
CA ASP A 37 6.70 -15.02 -9.38
C ASP A 37 6.62 -15.92 -10.64
N HIS A 38 6.24 -15.31 -11.76
CA HIS A 38 6.08 -15.99 -13.06
C HIS A 38 7.40 -16.13 -13.84
N GLU A 39 8.46 -15.43 -13.45
CA GLU A 39 9.77 -15.50 -14.12
C GLU A 39 10.61 -16.68 -13.63
N THR A 40 10.23 -17.23 -12.48
CA THR A 40 10.94 -18.35 -11.86
C THR A 40 10.56 -19.69 -12.47
N SER A 41 11.56 -20.42 -12.97
CA SER A 41 11.36 -21.78 -13.49
C SER A 41 10.81 -22.74 -12.42
N GLY A 42 9.95 -23.67 -12.83
CA GLY A 42 9.32 -24.64 -11.91
C GLY A 42 10.33 -25.46 -11.10
N GLY A 43 11.47 -25.85 -11.71
CA GLY A 43 12.54 -26.57 -11.01
C GLY A 43 13.19 -25.76 -9.88
N MET A 44 13.38 -24.45 -10.09
CA MET A 44 13.87 -23.56 -9.04
C MET A 44 12.87 -23.46 -7.88
N LYS A 45 11.56 -23.47 -8.17
CA LYS A 45 10.53 -23.46 -7.11
C LYS A 45 10.62 -24.71 -6.23
N VAL A 46 10.80 -25.89 -6.85
CA VAL A 46 10.95 -27.15 -6.12
C VAL A 46 12.20 -27.14 -5.23
N LEU A 47 13.33 -26.65 -5.73
CA LEU A 47 14.56 -26.52 -4.94
C LEU A 47 14.35 -25.65 -3.71
N TRP A 48 13.67 -24.50 -3.85
CA TRP A 48 13.37 -23.61 -2.74
C TRP A 48 12.48 -24.26 -1.68
N ILE A 49 11.47 -25.01 -2.10
CA ILE A 49 10.60 -25.74 -1.17
C ILE A 49 11.42 -26.77 -0.38
N ILE A 50 12.25 -27.56 -1.06
CA ILE A 50 13.12 -28.55 -0.40
C ILE A 50 14.06 -27.86 0.60
N LEU A 51 14.68 -26.74 0.21
CA LEU A 51 15.59 -26.00 1.07
C LEU A 51 14.89 -25.48 2.34
N LEU A 52 13.65 -25.00 2.23
CA LEU A 52 12.84 -24.54 3.37
C LEU A 52 12.45 -25.68 4.31
N PHE A 53 12.28 -26.91 3.82
CA PHE A 53 11.99 -28.06 4.67
C PHE A 53 13.23 -28.60 5.39
N VAL A 54 14.37 -28.70 4.70
CA VAL A 54 15.59 -29.28 5.26
C VAL A 54 16.31 -28.28 6.16
N LEU A 55 16.36 -27.01 5.77
CA LEU A 55 17.04 -25.95 6.49
C LEU A 55 16.09 -24.75 6.66
N PRO A 56 15.09 -24.85 7.54
CA PRO A 56 14.02 -23.85 7.69
C PRO A 56 14.53 -22.42 7.83
N PHE A 57 15.31 -22.14 8.87
CA PHE A 57 15.80 -20.78 9.11
C PHE A 57 16.74 -20.30 8.01
N LEU A 58 17.68 -21.14 7.58
CA LEU A 58 18.64 -20.75 6.55
C LEU A 58 17.96 -20.53 5.19
N GLY A 59 17.05 -21.41 4.80
CA GLY A 59 16.27 -21.31 3.57
C GLY A 59 15.41 -20.05 3.54
N ALA A 60 14.78 -19.70 4.67
CA ALA A 60 14.01 -18.46 4.79
C ALA A 60 14.90 -17.21 4.66
N PHE A 61 16.04 -17.17 5.36
CA PHE A 61 16.97 -16.04 5.25
C PHE A 61 17.57 -15.91 3.84
N LEU A 62 17.98 -17.03 3.24
CA LEU A 62 18.51 -17.05 1.87
C LEU A 62 17.45 -16.56 0.88
N TYR A 63 16.20 -17.01 1.04
CA TYR A 63 15.08 -16.57 0.22
C TYR A 63 14.88 -15.06 0.32
N LEU A 64 14.86 -14.51 1.54
CA LEU A 64 14.69 -13.08 1.77
C LEU A 64 15.87 -12.24 1.22
N ILE A 65 17.10 -12.73 1.29
CA ILE A 65 18.27 -12.02 0.74
C ILE A 65 18.21 -11.99 -0.79
N ILE A 66 17.89 -13.14 -1.41
CA ILE A 66 17.92 -13.29 -2.87
C ILE A 66 16.68 -12.65 -3.52
N ARG A 67 15.50 -12.72 -2.88
CA ARG A 67 14.21 -12.29 -3.44
C ARG A 67 13.52 -11.16 -2.70
N GLY A 68 14.05 -10.70 -1.57
CA GLY A 68 13.43 -9.63 -0.77
C GLY A 68 13.32 -8.28 -1.49
N LYS A 69 14.15 -8.05 -2.51
CA LYS A 69 14.11 -6.84 -3.35
C LYS A 69 12.77 -6.63 -4.05
N GLY A 70 12.05 -7.70 -4.39
CA GLY A 70 10.75 -7.61 -5.06
C GLY A 70 9.64 -6.99 -4.21
N MET A 71 9.76 -6.96 -2.87
CA MET A 71 8.75 -6.32 -2.02
C MET A 71 8.85 -4.79 -2.03
N ALA A 72 10.07 -4.24 -1.98
CA ALA A 72 10.28 -2.79 -1.97
C ALA A 72 9.83 -2.17 -3.31
N GLU A 73 10.24 -2.75 -4.43
CA GLU A 73 9.89 -2.24 -5.77
C GLU A 73 8.39 -2.32 -6.06
N ARG A 74 7.72 -3.41 -5.66
CA ARG A 74 6.27 -3.55 -5.83
C ARG A 74 5.47 -2.62 -4.92
N SER A 75 5.93 -2.37 -3.69
CA SER A 75 5.30 -1.39 -2.80
C SER A 75 5.37 0.03 -3.37
N MET A 76 6.52 0.40 -3.96
CA MET A 76 6.69 1.69 -4.62
C MET A 76 5.87 1.79 -5.91
N ALA A 77 5.79 0.72 -6.69
CA ALA A 77 4.94 0.67 -7.89
C ALA A 77 3.45 0.80 -7.56
N GLN A 78 2.98 0.12 -6.50
CA GLN A 78 1.60 0.25 -6.02
C GLN A 78 1.31 1.64 -5.46
N ALA A 79 2.23 2.23 -4.68
CA ALA A 79 2.08 3.59 -4.19
C ALA A 79 1.98 4.60 -5.34
N LYS A 80 2.84 4.47 -6.37
CA LYS A 80 2.77 5.29 -7.58
C LYS A 80 1.46 5.11 -8.35
N ALA A 81 0.95 3.89 -8.46
CA ALA A 81 -0.31 3.61 -9.13
C ALA A 81 -1.51 4.21 -8.38
N GLN A 82 -1.50 4.14 -7.05
CA GLN A 82 -2.52 4.78 -6.20
C GLN A 82 -2.44 6.30 -6.29
N ASP A 83 -1.25 6.89 -6.23
CA ASP A 83 -1.05 8.34 -6.40
C ASP A 83 -1.56 8.82 -7.76
N ALA A 84 -1.33 8.05 -8.83
CA ALA A 84 -1.83 8.37 -10.17
C ALA A 84 -3.37 8.36 -10.21
N ALA A 85 -4.01 7.34 -9.64
CA ALA A 85 -5.47 7.23 -9.58
C ALA A 85 -6.10 8.36 -8.74
N VAL A 86 -5.47 8.75 -7.63
CA VAL A 86 -5.94 9.87 -6.81
C VAL A 86 -5.82 11.19 -7.57
N ARG A 87 -4.71 11.43 -8.27
CA ARG A 87 -4.55 12.63 -9.11
C ARG A 87 -5.59 12.70 -10.21
N GLU A 88 -5.87 11.58 -10.89
CA GLU A 88 -6.90 11.50 -11.92
C GLU A 88 -8.29 11.80 -11.35
N TYR A 89 -8.63 11.23 -10.20
CA TYR A 89 -9.89 11.52 -9.51
C TYR A 89 -10.01 12.99 -9.11
N VAL A 90 -8.94 13.58 -8.56
CA VAL A 90 -8.92 15.01 -8.18
C VAL A 90 -9.04 15.91 -9.41
N GLN A 91 -8.37 15.58 -10.52
CA GLN A 91 -8.50 16.32 -11.78
C GLN A 91 -9.91 16.21 -12.37
N ALA A 92 -10.50 15.02 -12.37
CA ALA A 92 -11.87 14.80 -12.86
C ALA A 92 -12.91 15.51 -11.99
N ALA A 93 -12.75 15.47 -10.66
CA ALA A 93 -13.63 16.15 -9.72
C ALA A 93 -13.46 17.69 -9.79
N ALA A 94 -12.24 18.18 -9.98
CA ALA A 94 -11.97 19.60 -10.17
C ALA A 94 -12.51 20.11 -11.53
N GLY A 95 -12.36 19.34 -12.60
CA GLY A 95 -12.76 19.74 -13.96
C GLY A 95 -14.28 19.76 -14.20
N THR A 96 -15.07 19.03 -13.41
CA THR A 96 -16.53 18.91 -13.61
C THR A 96 -17.37 19.92 -12.82
N GLY A 97 -16.76 20.71 -11.92
CA GLY A 97 -17.49 21.65 -11.06
C GLY A 97 -16.81 22.99 -10.79
N SER A 98 -15.55 23.21 -11.15
CA SER A 98 -14.83 24.44 -10.79
C SER A 98 -15.37 25.67 -11.53
N GLY A 99 -15.47 25.64 -12.86
CA GLY A 99 -15.80 26.83 -13.65
C GLY A 99 -17.20 27.38 -13.37
N ALA A 100 -18.22 26.52 -13.29
CA ALA A 100 -19.59 26.95 -13.00
C ALA A 100 -19.76 27.45 -11.54
N ALA A 101 -19.15 26.75 -10.57
CA ALA A 101 -19.20 27.16 -9.17
C ALA A 101 -18.40 28.46 -8.91
N GLU A 102 -17.30 28.66 -9.64
CA GLU A 102 -16.47 29.86 -9.57
C GLU A 102 -17.16 31.06 -10.23
N LEU A 103 -17.85 30.86 -11.35
CA LEU A 103 -18.74 31.88 -11.95
C LEU A 103 -19.89 32.27 -11.01
N GLN A 104 -20.46 31.30 -10.29
CA GLN A 104 -21.53 31.57 -9.32
C GLN A 104 -21.04 32.38 -8.12
N ARG A 105 -19.85 32.06 -7.56
CA ARG A 105 -19.22 32.89 -6.50
C ARG A 105 -18.87 34.29 -6.98
N LEU A 106 -18.41 34.45 -8.21
CA LEU A 106 -18.14 35.77 -8.80
C LEU A 106 -19.43 36.59 -8.92
N ALA A 107 -20.56 35.97 -9.25
CA ALA A 107 -21.85 36.63 -9.30
C ALA A 107 -22.33 37.08 -7.91
N ASP A 108 -22.13 36.26 -6.89
CA ASP A 108 -22.47 36.60 -5.50
C ASP A 108 -21.62 37.76 -4.96
N LEU A 109 -20.31 37.77 -5.24
CA LEU A 109 -19.41 38.87 -4.86
C LEU A 109 -19.79 40.20 -5.54
N LYS A 110 -20.25 40.12 -6.77
CA LYS A 110 -20.78 41.29 -7.49
C LYS A 110 -22.08 41.77 -6.84
N ALA A 111 -22.99 40.85 -6.52
CA ALA A 111 -24.27 41.17 -5.89
C ALA A 111 -24.10 41.75 -4.47
N SER A 112 -23.06 41.33 -3.75
CA SER A 112 -22.70 41.89 -2.44
C SER A 112 -21.98 43.23 -2.51
N GLY A 113 -21.67 43.73 -3.72
CA GLY A 113 -20.91 44.97 -3.93
C GLY A 113 -19.43 44.87 -3.53
N ALA A 114 -18.90 43.65 -3.36
CA ALA A 114 -17.51 43.43 -2.97
C ALA A 114 -16.53 43.64 -4.13
N ILE A 115 -17.03 43.58 -5.37
CA ILE A 115 -16.26 43.79 -6.61
C ILE A 115 -17.06 44.66 -7.58
N THR A 116 -16.36 45.42 -8.40
CA THR A 116 -16.94 46.28 -9.45
C THR A 116 -17.30 45.51 -10.71
N ASP A 117 -18.09 46.11 -11.60
CA ASP A 117 -18.46 45.53 -12.91
C ASP A 117 -17.24 45.19 -13.77
N GLU A 118 -16.22 46.06 -13.76
CA GLU A 118 -14.97 45.84 -14.50
C GLU A 118 -14.16 44.67 -13.93
N GLU A 119 -14.06 44.57 -12.61
CA GLU A 119 -13.36 43.47 -11.94
C GLU A 119 -14.06 42.13 -12.18
N PHE A 120 -15.40 42.12 -12.14
CA PHE A 120 -16.19 40.95 -12.47
C PHE A 120 -15.97 40.50 -13.92
N ALA A 121 -16.01 41.42 -14.90
CA ALA A 121 -15.79 41.11 -16.30
C ALA A 121 -14.40 40.51 -16.56
N LYS A 122 -13.37 41.06 -15.90
CA LYS A 122 -11.98 40.59 -16.00
C LYS A 122 -11.80 39.19 -15.40
N MET A 123 -12.40 38.91 -14.25
CA MET A 123 -12.32 37.59 -13.61
C MET A 123 -13.16 36.53 -14.35
N LYS A 124 -14.34 36.91 -14.84
CA LYS A 124 -15.18 36.06 -15.68
C LYS A 124 -14.44 35.62 -16.95
N ALA A 125 -13.74 36.54 -17.62
CA ALA A 125 -12.95 36.21 -18.81
C ALA A 125 -11.81 35.20 -18.53
N LYS A 126 -11.28 35.17 -17.30
CA LYS A 126 -10.23 34.23 -16.88
C LYS A 126 -10.74 32.83 -16.54
N VAL A 127 -12.01 32.70 -16.16
CA VAL A 127 -12.64 31.42 -15.82
C VAL A 127 -13.20 30.72 -17.06
N ILE A 128 -13.63 31.50 -18.07
CA ILE A 128 -14.19 30.97 -19.33
C ILE A 128 -13.13 30.87 -20.44
N GLY A 129 -11.97 31.51 -20.25
CA GLY A 129 -10.87 31.60 -21.22
C GLY A 129 -9.84 30.48 -21.08
#